data_AF-A0A3A9AD52-F1
#
_entry.id   AF-A0A3A9AD52-F1
#
_cell.length_a   1.000
_cell.length_b   1.000
_cell.length_c   1.000
_cell.angle_alpha   90.00
_cell.angle_beta   90.00
_cell.angle_gamma   90.00
#
_symmetry.space_group_name_H-M   'P 1'
#
loop_
_entity.id
_entity.type
_entity.pdbx_description
1 polymer ?
#
loop_
_entity_poly.entity_id
_entity_poly.type
_entity_poly.pdbx_seq_one_letter_code
_entity_poly.pdbx_strand_id
1 'polypeptide(L)'
;MAKEKTLLPLFIIGSIFLCACSGKVLSKTDGTSAAVSYADDAKSKPEYETNSPEHAAECVMSSLKALDLDTFNEYTDNYVSTTRNWIGIPIAKQYRVFNELLQPSLIKGKHYRRNFRLSQKLTQNLSWEITDVRGSGKKAEIDMNITNIDLSMATANYTVFLLENMAQSNGTGLGALMKDMSDLNRDMEGFLSIIDSMDSDNTCTLSVTLSAFQEDGKWKLHISDEFINAFMGNIDSQEYPEEIMLKIKALEKEIEKNAEEWAEGLFD
;
A
#
# COMPACT_ATOMS: atom_id res chain seq x y z
N MET A 1 27.98 -9.59 -5.62
CA MET A 1 27.65 -8.45 -6.51
C MET A 1 26.56 -7.65 -5.83
N ALA A 2 26.85 -6.44 -5.36
CA ALA A 2 25.80 -5.55 -4.89
C ALA A 2 25.04 -5.05 -6.13
N LYS A 3 23.74 -5.37 -6.24
CA LYS A 3 22.86 -4.75 -7.25
C LYS A 3 22.85 -3.24 -6.93
N GLU A 4 23.40 -2.44 -7.84
CA GLU A 4 23.23 -0.98 -7.81
C GLU A 4 21.74 -0.71 -7.92
N LYS A 5 21.10 -0.33 -6.80
CA LYS A 5 19.67 -0.04 -6.75
C LYS A 5 19.47 1.36 -7.32
N THR A 6 18.75 1.47 -8.43
CA THR A 6 18.47 2.76 -9.05
C THR A 6 17.35 3.48 -8.28
N LEU A 7 17.52 4.79 -8.05
CA LEU A 7 16.65 5.58 -7.16
C LEU A 7 15.33 5.99 -7.81
N LEU A 8 15.28 6.09 -9.15
CA LEU A 8 14.10 6.56 -9.88
C LEU A 8 12.93 5.56 -9.86
N PRO A 9 13.15 4.25 -10.12
CA PRO A 9 12.11 3.24 -10.01
C PRO A 9 11.57 3.11 -8.59
N LEU A 10 12.45 3.23 -7.58
CA LEU A 10 12.04 3.26 -6.17
C LEU A 10 11.17 4.47 -5.84
N PHE A 11 11.43 5.63 -6.46
CA PHE A 11 10.57 6.82 -6.30
C PHE A 11 9.21 6.65 -6.99
N ILE A 12 9.17 6.00 -8.16
CA ILE A 12 7.94 5.68 -8.90
C ILE A 12 7.09 4.68 -8.11
N ILE A 13 7.67 3.56 -7.72
CA ILE A 13 7.02 2.51 -6.90
C ILE A 13 6.57 3.14 -5.58
N GLY A 14 7.43 3.92 -4.93
CA GLY A 14 7.11 4.69 -3.74
C GLY A 14 5.94 5.64 -3.94
N SER A 15 5.78 6.28 -5.10
CA SER A 15 4.64 7.17 -5.39
C SER A 15 3.31 6.41 -5.56
N ILE A 16 3.35 5.21 -6.16
CA ILE A 16 2.20 4.30 -6.25
C ILE A 16 1.82 3.81 -4.84
N PHE A 17 2.82 3.41 -4.05
CA PHE A 17 2.66 3.04 -2.65
C PHE A 17 2.17 4.20 -1.79
N LEU A 18 2.61 5.44 -2.01
CA LEU A 18 2.10 6.60 -1.28
C LEU A 18 0.62 6.87 -1.60
N CYS A 19 0.15 6.57 -2.81
CA CYS A 19 -1.28 6.68 -3.13
C CYS A 19 -2.14 5.60 -2.43
N ALA A 20 -1.57 4.42 -2.13
CA ALA A 20 -2.25 3.32 -1.43
C ALA A 20 -2.01 3.30 0.10
N CYS A 21 -0.86 3.78 0.55
CA CYS A 21 -0.22 3.57 1.85
C CYS A 21 0.69 4.77 2.21
N SER A 22 0.19 6.02 2.22
CA SER A 22 1.01 7.15 2.71
C SER A 22 0.75 7.45 4.19
N GLY A 23 1.71 7.06 5.02
CA GLY A 23 1.87 7.58 6.37
C GLY A 23 3.35 7.58 6.77
N LYS A 24 4.08 8.67 6.48
CA LYS A 24 5.45 8.86 6.99
C LYS A 24 5.44 8.88 8.53
N VAL A 25 6.17 7.94 9.14
CA VAL A 25 6.34 7.84 10.59
C VAL A 25 7.20 9.01 11.09
N LEU A 26 6.61 9.90 11.89
CA LEU A 26 7.35 10.70 12.86
C LEU A 26 6.83 10.31 14.24
N SER A 27 7.67 9.64 15.02
CA SER A 27 7.32 9.14 16.34
C SER A 27 7.17 10.28 17.35
N LYS A 28 6.01 10.35 17.99
CA LYS A 28 5.86 10.90 19.34
C LYS A 28 4.69 10.23 20.03
N THR A 29 5.04 9.41 21.02
CA THR A 29 4.14 8.81 22.01
C THR A 29 3.54 9.87 22.92
N ASP A 30 2.25 9.77 23.21
CA ASP A 30 1.68 9.91 24.56
C ASP A 30 0.21 9.42 24.56
N GLY A 31 -0.21 8.75 25.64
CA GLY A 31 -1.42 7.93 25.69
C GLY A 31 -2.57 8.40 26.60
N THR A 32 -3.46 7.43 26.87
CA THR A 32 -4.49 7.31 27.93
C THR A 32 -5.96 7.65 27.59
N SER A 33 -6.72 6.55 27.47
CA SER A 33 -8.08 6.15 27.93
C SER A 33 -9.34 7.04 27.83
N ALA A 34 -10.47 6.39 27.49
CA ALA A 34 -11.63 6.21 28.37
C ALA A 34 -12.66 5.22 27.75
N ALA A 35 -13.12 4.25 28.56
CA ALA A 35 -14.12 3.24 28.22
C ALA A 35 -15.52 3.68 28.64
N VAL A 36 -16.56 3.32 27.87
CA VAL A 36 -17.96 3.28 28.33
C VAL A 36 -18.63 2.02 27.79
N SER A 37 -19.19 1.24 28.71
CA SER A 37 -19.94 0.00 28.50
C SER A 37 -21.40 0.25 28.12
N TYR A 38 -21.94 -0.56 27.22
CA TYR A 38 -23.36 -0.96 27.25
C TYR A 38 -23.47 -2.43 26.83
N ALA A 39 -24.14 -3.20 27.69
CA ALA A 39 -24.53 -4.59 27.43
C ALA A 39 -25.87 -4.59 26.69
N ASP A 40 -26.03 -5.48 25.71
CA ASP A 40 -27.34 -6.08 25.46
C ASP A 40 -27.22 -7.45 24.77
N ASP A 41 -28.12 -8.33 25.20
CA ASP A 41 -28.18 -9.77 24.95
C ASP A 41 -28.41 -10.13 23.47
N ALA A 42 -27.50 -10.93 22.92
CA ALA A 42 -27.79 -11.79 21.77
C ALA A 42 -26.98 -13.10 21.89
N LYS A 43 -27.71 -14.22 21.98
CA LYS A 43 -27.21 -15.61 22.11
C LYS A 43 -25.87 -15.86 21.40
N SER A 44 -24.81 -15.99 22.20
CA SER A 44 -23.44 -16.17 21.72
C SER A 44 -23.15 -17.62 21.32
N LYS A 45 -22.54 -17.77 20.14
CA LYS A 45 -21.59 -18.86 19.85
C LYS A 45 -20.49 -18.83 20.93
N PRO A 46 -19.89 -19.97 21.33
CA PRO A 46 -18.97 -20.01 22.45
C PRO A 46 -17.85 -18.98 22.28
N GLU A 47 -17.76 -18.07 23.26
CA GLU A 47 -16.91 -16.87 23.35
C GLU A 47 -15.40 -17.15 23.19
N TYR A 48 -15.00 -18.42 23.26
CA TYR A 48 -13.64 -18.90 23.09
C TYR A 48 -13.20 -19.03 21.62
N GLU A 49 -14.12 -19.27 20.67
CA GLU A 49 -13.78 -19.36 19.24
C GLU A 49 -13.61 -17.99 18.57
N THR A 50 -14.19 -16.94 19.16
CA THR A 50 -14.22 -15.58 18.60
C THR A 50 -13.09 -14.66 19.08
N ASN A 51 -12.19 -15.14 19.95
CA ASN A 51 -11.05 -14.35 20.45
C ASN A 51 -9.72 -15.11 20.34
N SER A 52 -9.44 -15.63 19.16
CA SER A 52 -8.16 -16.26 18.79
C SER A 52 -7.37 -15.42 17.78
N PRO A 53 -6.04 -15.59 17.69
CA PRO A 53 -5.25 -14.98 16.61
C PRO A 53 -5.72 -15.39 15.21
N GLU A 54 -6.11 -16.66 14.99
CA GLU A 54 -6.74 -17.08 13.72
C GLU A 54 -8.01 -16.31 13.41
N HIS A 55 -8.90 -16.14 14.39
CA HIS A 55 -10.15 -15.42 14.15
C HIS A 55 -9.87 -13.96 13.75
N ALA A 56 -8.92 -13.30 14.41
CA ALA A 56 -8.49 -11.96 14.03
C ALA A 56 -7.94 -11.93 12.60
N ALA A 57 -7.11 -12.90 12.20
CA ALA A 57 -6.60 -12.99 10.83
C ALA A 57 -7.72 -13.18 9.80
N GLU A 58 -8.69 -14.04 10.08
CA GLU A 58 -9.86 -14.23 9.21
C GLU A 58 -10.69 -12.94 9.07
N CYS A 59 -10.90 -12.20 10.17
CA CYS A 59 -11.56 -10.90 10.15
C CYS A 59 -10.79 -9.87 9.31
N VAL A 60 -9.47 -9.82 9.44
CA VAL A 60 -8.61 -8.92 8.66
C VAL A 60 -8.67 -9.26 7.17
N MET A 61 -8.53 -10.52 6.79
CA MET A 61 -8.52 -10.90 5.38
C MET A 61 -9.91 -10.76 4.74
N SER A 62 -10.97 -11.10 5.47
CA SER A 62 -12.35 -10.89 5.03
C SER A 62 -12.68 -9.40 4.85
N SER A 63 -12.22 -8.56 5.76
CA SER A 63 -12.42 -7.11 5.67
C SER A 63 -11.63 -6.48 4.53
N LEU A 64 -10.42 -6.94 4.23
CA LEU A 64 -9.68 -6.54 3.03
C LEU A 64 -10.46 -6.87 1.74
N LYS A 65 -10.95 -8.11 1.62
CA LYS A 65 -11.70 -8.55 0.43
C LYS A 65 -13.00 -7.77 0.24
N ALA A 66 -13.67 -7.42 1.34
CA ALA A 66 -14.91 -6.62 1.32
C ALA A 66 -14.68 -5.10 1.27
N LEU A 67 -13.43 -4.64 1.43
CA LEU A 67 -13.09 -3.24 1.73
C LEU A 67 -13.85 -2.66 2.93
N ASP A 68 -14.08 -3.48 3.95
CA ASP A 68 -14.63 -3.06 5.24
C ASP A 68 -13.51 -2.48 6.12
N LEU A 69 -13.19 -1.21 5.88
CA LEU A 69 -12.05 -0.57 6.55
C LEU A 69 -12.28 -0.31 8.05
N ASP A 70 -13.53 -0.34 8.53
CA ASP A 70 -13.84 -0.19 9.95
C ASP A 70 -13.45 -1.46 10.70
N THR A 71 -13.89 -2.62 10.22
CA THR A 71 -13.47 -3.93 10.75
C THR A 71 -11.96 -4.13 10.60
N PHE A 72 -11.39 -3.76 9.46
CA PHE A 72 -9.95 -3.85 9.24
C PHE A 72 -9.17 -3.06 10.32
N ASN A 73 -9.60 -1.83 10.61
CA ASN A 73 -8.97 -1.01 11.65
C ASN A 73 -9.20 -1.53 13.07
N GLU A 74 -10.32 -2.21 13.33
CA GLU A 74 -10.59 -2.82 14.64
C GLU A 74 -9.62 -3.97 14.94
N TYR A 75 -9.30 -4.79 13.95
CA TYR A 75 -8.46 -5.99 14.10
C TYR A 75 -6.99 -5.78 13.72
N THR A 76 -6.54 -4.54 13.51
CA THR A 76 -5.16 -4.24 13.10
C THR A 76 -4.57 -3.04 13.81
N ASP A 77 -3.26 -2.84 13.67
CA ASP A 77 -2.56 -1.60 14.06
C ASP A 77 -2.47 -0.57 12.92
N ASN A 78 -3.43 -0.59 11.98
CA ASN A 78 -3.41 0.28 10.81
C ASN A 78 -3.48 1.78 11.17
N TYR A 79 -4.22 2.15 12.23
CA TYR A 79 -4.26 3.53 12.70
C TYR A 79 -2.95 3.92 13.39
N VAL A 80 -2.32 4.99 12.91
CA VAL A 80 -1.03 5.48 13.44
C VAL A 80 -1.25 6.69 14.35
N SER A 81 -1.92 7.73 13.84
CA SER A 81 -2.07 8.99 14.58
C SER A 81 -3.22 9.86 14.07
N THR A 82 -3.59 10.87 14.86
CA THR A 82 -4.51 11.93 14.44
C THR A 82 -3.82 13.27 14.63
N THR A 83 -3.70 14.04 13.55
CA THR A 83 -3.27 15.44 13.63
C THR A 83 -4.47 16.31 13.94
N ARG A 84 -4.31 17.19 14.94
CA ARG A 84 -5.35 18.13 15.38
C ARG A 84 -4.91 19.57 15.13
N ASN A 85 -5.86 20.45 14.82
CA ASN A 85 -5.59 21.89 14.77
C ASN A 85 -5.44 22.47 16.18
N TRP A 86 -5.18 23.78 16.26
CA TRP A 86 -4.92 24.49 17.51
C TRP A 86 -6.08 24.48 18.53
N ILE A 87 -7.32 24.18 18.10
CA ILE A 87 -8.50 24.01 18.97
C ILE A 87 -8.86 22.54 19.22
N GLY A 88 -7.96 21.60 18.88
CA GLY A 88 -8.14 20.17 19.14
C GLY A 88 -9.06 19.45 18.16
N ILE A 89 -9.49 20.07 17.06
CA ILE A 89 -10.30 19.39 16.03
C ILE A 89 -9.40 18.54 15.14
N PRO A 90 -9.72 17.25 14.90
CA PRO A 90 -9.00 16.41 13.93
C PRO A 90 -9.03 17.03 12.54
N ILE A 91 -7.86 17.22 11.93
CA ILE A 91 -7.72 17.72 10.56
C ILE A 91 -7.17 16.66 9.60
N ALA A 92 -6.44 15.67 10.11
CA ALA A 92 -5.96 14.55 9.33
C ALA A 92 -5.80 13.33 10.24
N LYS A 93 -6.04 12.14 9.69
CA LYS A 93 -5.68 10.88 10.32
C LYS A 93 -4.56 10.24 9.50
N GLN A 94 -3.67 9.53 10.18
CA GLN A 94 -2.61 8.79 9.55
C GLN A 94 -2.88 7.29 9.71
N TYR A 95 -2.90 6.60 8.58
CA TYR A 95 -3.03 5.15 8.51
C TYR A 95 -1.85 4.57 7.74
N ARG A 96 -1.49 3.32 8.03
CA ARG A 96 -0.45 2.59 7.29
C ARG A 96 -0.89 2.30 5.86
N VAL A 97 -2.15 1.87 5.70
CA VAL A 97 -2.77 1.50 4.44
C VAL A 97 -4.15 2.15 4.32
N PHE A 98 -4.61 2.36 3.09
CA PHE A 98 -5.90 3.01 2.77
C PHE A 98 -6.05 4.42 3.35
N ASN A 99 -4.93 5.12 3.55
CA ASN A 99 -4.91 6.45 4.18
C ASN A 99 -5.87 7.45 3.50
N GLU A 100 -5.94 7.41 2.17
CA GLU A 100 -6.84 8.25 1.36
C GLU A 100 -8.33 7.91 1.54
N LEU A 101 -8.67 6.64 1.76
CA LEU A 101 -10.06 6.21 1.97
C LEU A 101 -10.55 6.51 3.38
N LEU A 102 -9.63 6.57 4.34
CA LEU A 102 -9.89 6.78 5.76
C LEU A 102 -9.75 8.24 6.21
N GLN A 103 -9.41 9.15 5.29
CA GLN A 103 -9.37 10.58 5.63
C GLN A 103 -10.75 11.08 6.05
N PRO A 104 -10.83 11.93 7.11
CA PRO A 104 -12.06 12.57 7.51
C PRO A 104 -12.47 13.62 6.47
N SER A 105 -13.18 13.22 5.43
CA SER A 105 -13.79 14.12 4.45
C SER A 105 -15.28 13.82 4.27
N LEU A 106 -16.10 14.85 4.39
CA LEU A 106 -17.54 14.77 4.15
C LEU A 106 -17.87 14.68 2.64
N ILE A 107 -16.92 15.00 1.76
CA ILE A 107 -17.12 15.06 0.32
C ILE A 107 -16.19 14.06 -0.37
N LYS A 108 -16.78 12.99 -0.91
CA LYS A 108 -16.10 11.98 -1.72
C LYS A 108 -15.89 12.50 -3.14
N GLY A 109 -14.78 13.20 -3.37
CA GLY A 109 -14.39 13.77 -4.66
C GLY A 109 -13.86 12.75 -5.69
N LYS A 110 -13.35 13.25 -6.83
CA LYS A 110 -12.76 12.42 -7.89
C LYS A 110 -11.62 11.53 -7.39
N HIS A 111 -10.73 12.10 -6.56
CA HIS A 111 -9.60 11.38 -5.97
C HIS A 111 -10.03 10.21 -5.09
N TYR A 112 -11.03 10.40 -4.23
CA TYR A 112 -11.60 9.32 -3.42
C TYR A 112 -12.13 8.19 -4.30
N ARG A 113 -12.95 8.50 -5.32
CA ARG A 113 -13.53 7.49 -6.21
C ARG A 113 -12.47 6.68 -6.95
N ARG A 114 -11.39 7.34 -7.38
CA ARG A 114 -10.25 6.71 -8.05
C ARG A 114 -9.50 5.75 -7.09
N ASN A 115 -9.17 6.22 -5.89
CA ASN A 115 -8.49 5.38 -4.90
C ASN A 115 -9.37 4.20 -4.47
N PHE A 116 -10.68 4.42 -4.34
CA PHE A 116 -11.62 3.34 -4.02
C PHE A 116 -11.66 2.28 -5.13
N ARG A 117 -11.73 2.69 -6.40
CA ARG A 117 -11.65 1.76 -7.54
C ARG A 117 -10.33 0.99 -7.57
N LEU A 118 -9.21 1.67 -7.29
CA LEU A 118 -7.92 0.99 -7.18
C LEU A 118 -7.95 -0.05 -6.07
N SER A 119 -8.36 0.32 -4.85
CA SER A 119 -8.47 -0.62 -3.74
C SER A 119 -9.38 -1.81 -4.06
N GLN A 120 -10.50 -1.60 -4.77
CA GLN A 120 -11.38 -2.69 -5.22
C GLN A 120 -10.64 -3.66 -6.13
N LYS A 121 -9.90 -3.14 -7.11
CA LYS A 121 -9.12 -3.97 -8.04
C LYS A 121 -8.00 -4.72 -7.33
N LEU A 122 -7.33 -4.06 -6.39
CA LEU A 122 -6.26 -4.66 -5.60
C LEU A 122 -6.77 -5.80 -4.71
N THR A 123 -8.00 -5.77 -4.21
CA THR A 123 -8.50 -6.81 -3.28
C THR A 123 -9.46 -7.80 -3.91
N GLN A 124 -9.85 -7.61 -5.18
CA GLN A 124 -10.86 -8.42 -5.86
C GLN A 124 -10.52 -9.92 -5.93
N ASN A 125 -9.25 -10.24 -6.24
CA ASN A 125 -8.78 -11.62 -6.43
C ASN A 125 -8.15 -12.20 -5.16
N LEU A 126 -8.28 -11.50 -4.03
CA LEU A 126 -7.67 -11.91 -2.78
C LEU A 126 -8.29 -13.23 -2.29
N SER A 127 -7.43 -14.20 -2.04
CA SER A 127 -7.72 -15.42 -1.29
C SER A 127 -6.55 -15.75 -0.38
N TRP A 128 -6.82 -16.49 0.70
CA TRP A 128 -5.81 -16.80 1.69
C TRP A 128 -6.03 -18.18 2.29
N GLU A 129 -4.95 -18.72 2.84
CA GLU A 129 -4.92 -19.96 3.63
C GLU A 129 -4.01 -19.72 4.83
N ILE A 130 -4.55 -19.88 6.04
CA ILE A 130 -3.74 -19.91 7.27
C ILE A 130 -3.13 -21.31 7.38
N THR A 131 -1.80 -21.40 7.36
CA THR A 131 -1.09 -22.69 7.35
C THR A 131 -0.63 -23.13 8.73
N ASP A 132 -0.29 -22.19 9.61
CA ASP A 132 0.12 -22.47 10.99
C ASP A 132 -0.12 -21.25 11.87
N VAL A 133 -0.40 -21.49 13.15
CA VAL A 133 -0.42 -20.45 14.18
C VAL A 133 0.31 -20.92 15.42
N ARG A 134 1.30 -20.12 15.80
CA ARG A 134 2.14 -20.37 16.96
C ARG A 134 2.11 -19.17 17.88
N GLY A 135 1.71 -19.39 19.14
CA GLY A 135 1.51 -18.29 20.08
C GLY A 135 1.85 -18.65 21.52
N SER A 136 2.22 -17.64 22.28
CA SER A 136 2.45 -17.74 23.72
C SER A 136 1.99 -16.45 24.41
N GLY A 137 1.06 -16.58 25.36
CA GLY A 137 0.51 -15.44 26.10
C GLY A 137 -0.24 -14.47 25.18
N LYS A 138 0.24 -13.23 25.11
CA LYS A 138 -0.40 -12.10 24.42
C LYS A 138 0.15 -11.82 23.01
N LYS A 139 0.92 -12.75 22.46
CA LYS A 139 1.54 -12.65 21.13
C LYS A 139 1.40 -13.97 20.39
N ALA A 140 1.25 -13.88 19.08
CA ALA A 140 1.27 -15.02 18.18
C ALA A 140 1.89 -14.64 16.84
N GLU A 141 2.36 -15.64 16.12
CA GLU A 141 2.74 -15.57 14.72
C GLU A 141 1.79 -16.45 13.92
N ILE A 142 1.37 -15.96 12.76
CA ILE A 142 0.41 -16.61 11.88
C ILE A 142 1.08 -16.75 10.52
N ASP A 143 1.36 -17.97 10.11
CA ASP A 143 1.85 -18.24 8.77
C ASP A 143 0.67 -18.35 7.81
N MET A 144 0.73 -17.61 6.70
CA MET A 144 -0.37 -17.49 5.74
C MET A 144 0.15 -17.49 4.31
N ASN A 145 -0.53 -18.23 3.44
CA ASN A 145 -0.40 -18.08 2.01
C ASN A 145 -1.46 -17.08 1.53
N ILE A 146 -1.03 -16.01 0.88
CA ILE A 146 -1.92 -15.00 0.31
C ILE A 146 -1.79 -15.05 -1.21
N THR A 147 -2.89 -15.32 -1.89
CA THR A 147 -2.98 -15.31 -3.35
C THR A 147 -3.74 -14.08 -3.79
N ASN A 148 -3.21 -13.38 -4.78
CA ASN A 148 -3.85 -12.22 -5.39
C ASN A 148 -3.36 -12.04 -6.83
N ILE A 149 -3.94 -11.08 -7.57
CA ILE A 149 -3.43 -10.66 -8.89
C ILE A 149 -1.93 -10.31 -8.79
N ASP A 150 -1.13 -10.79 -9.72
CA ASP A 150 0.30 -10.49 -9.78
C ASP A 150 0.52 -9.15 -10.49
N LEU A 151 0.77 -8.10 -9.71
CA LEU A 151 1.03 -6.75 -10.18
C LEU A 151 2.51 -6.48 -10.45
N SER A 152 3.41 -7.45 -10.25
CA SER A 152 4.84 -7.23 -10.47
C SER A 152 5.12 -6.72 -11.89
N MET A 153 4.51 -7.35 -12.91
CA MET A 153 4.61 -6.92 -14.30
C MET A 153 3.83 -5.63 -14.58
N ALA A 154 2.72 -5.37 -13.88
CA ALA A 154 1.99 -4.12 -14.02
C ALA A 154 2.85 -2.93 -13.56
N THR A 155 3.49 -3.06 -12.39
CA THR A 155 4.43 -2.08 -11.85
C THR A 155 5.63 -1.91 -12.78
N ALA A 156 6.17 -3.01 -13.32
CA ALA A 156 7.30 -2.97 -14.25
C ALA A 156 6.94 -2.20 -15.55
N ASN A 157 5.82 -2.55 -16.18
CA ASN A 157 5.35 -1.90 -17.40
C ASN A 157 4.97 -0.44 -17.17
N TYR A 158 4.35 -0.12 -16.04
CA TYR A 158 4.05 1.25 -15.68
C TYR A 158 5.34 2.05 -15.46
N THR A 159 6.33 1.50 -14.77
CA THR A 159 7.65 2.12 -14.59
C THR A 159 8.31 2.43 -15.93
N VAL A 160 8.31 1.47 -16.87
CA VAL A 160 8.80 1.68 -18.24
C VAL A 160 8.02 2.79 -18.94
N PHE A 161 6.68 2.78 -18.90
CA PHE A 161 5.85 3.81 -19.51
C PHE A 161 6.18 5.21 -18.98
N LEU A 162 6.35 5.35 -17.66
CA LEU A 162 6.73 6.64 -17.06
C LEU A 162 8.10 7.11 -17.53
N LEU A 163 9.09 6.20 -17.55
CA LEU A 163 10.44 6.51 -18.02
C LEU A 163 10.49 6.87 -19.51
N GLU A 164 9.72 6.17 -20.35
CA GLU A 164 9.60 6.49 -21.78
C GLU A 164 9.01 7.88 -21.99
N ASN A 165 7.95 8.23 -21.25
CA ASN A 165 7.36 9.57 -21.32
C ASN A 165 8.34 10.66 -20.88
N MET A 166 9.14 10.40 -19.85
CA MET A 166 10.18 11.34 -19.39
C MET A 166 11.29 11.50 -20.44
N ALA A 167 11.78 10.40 -21.01
CA ALA A 167 12.83 10.42 -22.03
C ALA A 167 12.38 11.14 -23.31
N GLN A 168 11.11 10.96 -23.71
CA GLN A 168 10.52 11.58 -24.90
C GLN A 168 9.94 12.98 -24.66
N SER A 169 10.00 13.49 -23.42
CA SER A 169 9.41 14.79 -23.09
C SER A 169 10.13 15.89 -23.89
N ASN A 170 9.37 16.61 -24.72
CA ASN A 170 9.87 17.72 -25.55
C ASN A 170 10.19 19.00 -24.75
N GLY A 171 10.16 18.93 -23.40
CA GLY A 171 10.40 20.06 -22.53
C GLY A 171 11.88 20.25 -22.27
N THR A 172 12.48 21.31 -22.79
CA THR A 172 13.86 21.67 -22.44
C THR A 172 13.93 22.21 -21.01
N GLY A 173 14.64 21.52 -20.11
CA GLY A 173 15.02 22.04 -18.80
C GLY A 173 14.46 21.28 -17.58
N LEU A 174 15.12 21.47 -16.42
CA LEU A 174 14.80 20.84 -15.13
C LEU A 174 13.33 21.04 -14.67
N GLY A 175 12.70 22.15 -15.07
CA GLY A 175 11.30 22.45 -14.75
C GLY A 175 10.30 21.55 -15.48
N ALA A 176 10.61 21.12 -16.70
CA ALA A 176 9.79 20.14 -17.43
C ALA A 176 9.88 18.77 -16.76
N LEU A 177 11.09 18.34 -16.41
CA LEU A 177 11.32 17.09 -15.68
C LEU A 177 10.61 17.04 -14.32
N MET A 178 10.62 18.15 -13.55
CA MET A 178 9.85 18.25 -12.30
C MET A 178 8.33 18.23 -12.53
N LYS A 179 7.85 18.86 -13.59
CA LYS A 179 6.43 18.84 -13.95
C LYS A 179 5.99 17.44 -14.36
N ASP A 180 6.79 16.76 -15.17
CA ASP A 180 6.54 15.39 -15.58
C ASP A 180 6.52 14.49 -14.36
N MET A 181 7.51 14.56 -13.45
CA MET A 181 7.47 13.85 -12.15
C MET A 181 6.19 14.14 -11.34
N SER A 182 5.71 15.38 -11.33
CA SER A 182 4.45 15.75 -10.66
C SER A 182 3.21 15.19 -11.35
N ASP A 183 3.19 15.16 -12.68
CA ASP A 183 2.07 14.64 -13.47
C ASP A 183 2.04 13.10 -13.45
N LEU A 184 3.20 12.44 -13.36
CA LEU A 184 3.34 11.00 -13.11
C LEU A 184 2.72 10.58 -11.77
N ASN A 185 2.88 11.41 -10.73
CA ASN A 185 2.24 11.20 -9.43
C ASN A 185 0.71 11.39 -9.47
N ARG A 186 0.19 11.98 -10.57
CA ARG A 186 -1.25 12.17 -10.81
C ARG A 186 -1.85 11.10 -11.72
N ASP A 187 -1.05 10.42 -12.54
CA ASP A 187 -1.51 9.46 -13.57
C ASP A 187 -1.80 8.04 -13.04
N MET A 188 -2.51 7.97 -11.92
CA MET A 188 -3.11 6.73 -11.42
C MET A 188 -4.12 6.10 -12.39
N GLU A 189 -4.62 6.86 -13.38
CA GLU A 189 -5.52 6.32 -14.40
C GLU A 189 -4.75 5.43 -15.40
N GLY A 190 -3.51 5.79 -15.76
CA GLY A 190 -2.63 4.94 -16.54
C GLY A 190 -2.35 3.59 -15.84
N PHE A 191 -2.02 3.63 -14.55
CA PHE A 191 -1.80 2.40 -13.78
C PHE A 191 -3.08 1.54 -13.66
N LEU A 192 -4.23 2.17 -13.40
CA LEU A 192 -5.53 1.49 -13.39
C LEU A 192 -5.86 0.85 -14.74
N SER A 193 -5.54 1.51 -15.85
CA SER A 193 -5.74 0.98 -17.20
C SER A 193 -4.88 -0.25 -17.46
N ILE A 194 -3.65 -0.28 -16.95
CA ILE A 194 -2.79 -1.47 -17.04
C ILE A 194 -3.44 -2.61 -16.25
N ILE A 195 -3.83 -2.39 -15.00
CA ILE A 195 -4.49 -3.40 -14.17
C ILE A 195 -5.77 -3.92 -14.84
N ASP A 196 -6.60 -3.04 -15.39
CA ASP A 196 -7.85 -3.41 -16.06
C ASP A 196 -7.63 -4.23 -17.34
N SER A 197 -6.44 -4.17 -17.94
CA SER A 197 -6.06 -4.96 -19.12
C SER A 197 -5.45 -6.32 -18.79
N MET A 198 -5.14 -6.58 -17.51
CA MET A 198 -4.55 -7.84 -17.07
C MET A 198 -5.59 -8.95 -17.05
N ASP A 199 -5.13 -10.17 -17.32
CA ASP A 199 -5.93 -11.37 -17.09
C ASP A 199 -6.12 -11.58 -15.58
N SER A 200 -7.35 -11.84 -15.16
CA SER A 200 -7.67 -12.12 -13.75
C SER A 200 -6.97 -13.36 -13.23
N ASP A 201 -6.59 -14.27 -14.13
CA ASP A 201 -5.93 -15.53 -13.80
C ASP A 201 -4.42 -15.36 -13.59
N ASN A 202 -3.85 -14.19 -13.91
CA ASN A 202 -2.47 -13.87 -13.63
C ASN A 202 -2.29 -13.52 -12.14
N THR A 203 -2.19 -14.55 -11.31
CA THR A 203 -2.07 -14.43 -9.85
C THR A 203 -0.71 -14.89 -9.33
N CYS A 204 -0.28 -14.34 -8.20
CA CYS A 204 0.85 -14.81 -7.42
C CYS A 204 0.40 -15.25 -6.03
N THR A 205 1.12 -16.21 -5.43
CA THR A 205 0.95 -16.60 -4.02
C THR A 205 2.21 -16.25 -3.24
N LEU A 206 2.06 -15.49 -2.17
CA LEU A 206 3.14 -15.11 -1.26
C LEU A 206 2.88 -15.73 0.12
N SER A 207 3.89 -16.43 0.64
CA SER A 207 3.88 -16.93 2.02
C SER A 207 4.43 -15.86 2.95
N VAL A 208 3.66 -15.48 3.96
CA VAL A 208 4.00 -14.44 4.94
C VAL A 208 3.80 -14.93 6.36
N THR A 209 4.59 -14.40 7.29
CA THR A 209 4.42 -14.60 8.73
C THR A 209 3.92 -13.31 9.36
N LEU A 210 2.66 -13.29 9.78
CA LEU A 210 2.02 -12.14 10.41
C LEU A 210 2.23 -12.15 11.92
N SER A 211 2.58 -11.00 12.49
CA SER A 211 2.63 -10.83 13.94
C SER A 211 1.26 -10.43 14.48
N ALA A 212 0.77 -11.14 15.49
CA ALA A 212 -0.46 -10.84 16.20
C ALA A 212 -0.17 -10.49 17.67
N PHE A 213 -0.96 -9.59 18.25
CA PHE A 213 -0.84 -9.17 19.64
C PHE A 213 -2.20 -8.87 20.26
N GLN A 214 -2.31 -9.01 21.59
CA GLN A 214 -3.50 -8.57 22.31
C GLN A 214 -3.39 -7.12 22.78
N GLU A 215 -4.42 -6.34 22.47
CA GLU A 215 -4.68 -5.00 23.01
C GLU A 215 -6.10 -4.97 23.59
N ASP A 216 -6.24 -4.55 24.86
CA ASP A 216 -7.52 -4.51 25.58
C ASP A 216 -8.35 -5.81 25.51
N GLY A 217 -7.64 -6.95 25.51
CA GLY A 217 -8.26 -8.28 25.46
C GLY A 217 -8.70 -8.74 24.07
N LYS A 218 -8.48 -7.94 23.02
CA LYS A 218 -8.75 -8.29 21.62
C LYS A 218 -7.45 -8.58 20.87
N TRP A 219 -7.46 -9.61 20.03
CA TRP A 219 -6.35 -9.87 19.11
C TRP A 219 -6.35 -8.90 17.94
N LYS A 220 -5.17 -8.39 17.60
CA LYS A 220 -4.91 -7.53 16.45
C LYS A 220 -3.70 -8.02 15.67
N LEU A 221 -3.70 -7.76 14.37
CA LEU A 221 -2.55 -8.00 13.50
C LEU A 221 -1.72 -6.73 13.32
N HIS A 222 -0.40 -6.92 13.30
CA HIS A 222 0.53 -5.90 12.84
C HIS A 222 0.54 -5.86 11.31
N ILE A 223 0.36 -4.67 10.73
CA ILE A 223 0.47 -4.42 9.30
C ILE A 223 1.95 -4.19 8.95
N SER A 224 2.63 -5.26 8.56
CA SER A 224 4.01 -5.24 8.06
C SER A 224 4.07 -4.98 6.56
N ASP A 225 5.23 -4.53 6.06
CA ASP A 225 5.45 -4.28 4.62
C ASP A 225 5.29 -5.57 3.79
N GLU A 226 5.69 -6.72 4.33
CA GLU A 226 5.50 -8.03 3.70
C GLU A 226 4.01 -8.38 3.55
N PHE A 227 3.22 -8.12 4.59
CA PHE A 227 1.77 -8.31 4.53
C PHE A 227 1.13 -7.38 3.50
N ILE A 228 1.54 -6.11 3.50
CA ILE A 228 1.10 -5.12 2.51
C ILE A 228 1.41 -5.59 1.10
N ASN A 229 2.65 -5.97 0.82
CA ASN A 229 3.05 -6.43 -0.51
C ASN A 229 2.26 -7.67 -0.93
N ALA A 230 2.02 -8.60 0.00
CA ALA A 230 1.24 -9.81 -0.26
C ALA A 230 -0.23 -9.51 -0.63
N PHE A 231 -0.96 -8.77 0.20
CA PHE A 231 -2.35 -8.46 -0.11
C PHE A 231 -2.51 -7.44 -1.25
N MET A 232 -1.47 -6.68 -1.60
CA MET A 232 -1.47 -5.79 -2.77
C MET A 232 -1.00 -6.48 -4.06
N GLY A 233 -0.71 -7.78 -4.06
CA GLY A 233 -0.41 -8.51 -5.29
C GLY A 233 1.03 -8.35 -5.78
N ASN A 234 2.00 -8.39 -4.87
CA ASN A 234 3.43 -8.29 -5.19
C ASN A 234 3.82 -6.99 -5.93
N ILE A 235 3.15 -5.90 -5.58
CA ILE A 235 3.32 -4.59 -6.23
C ILE A 235 4.70 -3.96 -5.95
N ASP A 236 5.39 -4.34 -4.87
CA ASP A 236 6.78 -3.93 -4.54
C ASP A 236 7.84 -4.85 -5.14
N SER A 237 7.50 -5.69 -6.12
CA SER A 237 8.50 -6.51 -6.78
C SER A 237 9.60 -5.62 -7.38
N GLN A 238 10.84 -5.88 -6.98
CA GLN A 238 12.06 -5.28 -7.54
C GLN A 238 12.77 -6.24 -8.50
N GLU A 239 12.15 -7.37 -8.80
CA GLU A 239 12.68 -8.41 -9.67
C GLU A 239 11.82 -8.50 -10.91
N TYR A 240 12.24 -7.77 -11.96
CA TYR A 240 11.61 -7.81 -13.27
C TYR A 240 12.40 -8.73 -14.21
N PRO A 241 11.76 -9.23 -15.29
CA PRO A 241 12.46 -9.88 -16.38
C PRO A 241 13.65 -9.05 -16.87
N GLU A 242 14.74 -9.72 -17.24
CA GLU A 242 16.01 -9.07 -17.60
C GLU A 242 15.83 -8.03 -18.71
N GLU A 243 14.97 -8.31 -19.70
CA GLU A 243 14.65 -7.37 -20.78
C GLU A 243 14.07 -6.05 -20.26
N ILE A 244 13.19 -6.10 -19.27
CA ILE A 244 12.58 -4.91 -18.66
C ILE A 244 13.63 -4.16 -17.84
N MET A 245 14.46 -4.89 -17.09
CA MET A 245 15.57 -4.29 -16.34
C MET A 245 16.57 -3.57 -17.26
N LEU A 246 16.90 -4.16 -18.41
CA LEU A 246 17.78 -3.53 -19.40
C LEU A 246 17.13 -2.30 -20.02
N LYS A 247 15.82 -2.37 -20.31
CA LYS A 247 15.06 -1.24 -20.84
C LYS A 247 15.00 -0.06 -19.85
N ILE A 248 14.70 -0.33 -18.57
CA ILE A 248 14.71 0.67 -17.50
C ILE A 248 16.09 1.35 -17.43
N LYS A 249 17.17 0.58 -17.39
CA LYS A 249 18.54 1.12 -17.35
C LYS A 249 18.90 1.98 -18.56
N ALA A 250 18.42 1.61 -19.74
CA ALA A 250 18.65 2.40 -20.95
C ALA A 250 17.93 3.75 -20.87
N LEU A 251 16.67 3.75 -20.42
CA LEU A 251 15.88 4.97 -20.25
C LEU A 251 16.43 5.87 -19.15
N GLU A 252 16.88 5.32 -18.03
CA GLU A 252 17.54 6.08 -16.96
C GLU A 252 18.77 6.82 -17.49
N LYS A 253 19.63 6.15 -18.26
CA LYS A 253 20.80 6.78 -18.90
C LYS A 253 20.42 7.88 -19.88
N GLU A 254 19.34 7.70 -20.64
CA GLU A 254 18.84 8.72 -21.57
C GLU A 254 18.34 9.96 -20.83
N ILE A 255 17.57 9.76 -19.76
CA ILE A 255 17.07 10.84 -18.89
C ILE A 255 18.24 11.58 -18.22
N GLU A 256 19.23 10.86 -17.70
CA GLU A 256 20.44 11.45 -17.10
C GLU A 256 21.21 12.29 -18.12
N LYS A 257 21.44 11.76 -19.33
CA LYS A 257 22.10 12.50 -20.41
C LYS A 257 21.33 13.77 -20.78
N ASN A 258 20.01 13.67 -20.93
CA ASN A 258 19.16 14.82 -21.23
C ASN A 258 19.23 15.87 -20.12
N ALA A 259 19.24 15.44 -18.84
CA ALA A 259 19.37 16.33 -17.70
C ALA A 259 20.74 17.05 -17.65
N GLU A 260 21.83 16.37 -18.00
CA GLU A 260 23.16 16.98 -18.13
C GLU A 260 23.20 18.03 -19.25
N GLU A 261 22.71 17.68 -20.45
CA GLU A 261 22.63 18.61 -21.59
C GLU A 261 21.80 19.86 -21.25
N TRP A 262 20.72 19.70 -20.48
CA TRP A 262 19.91 20.83 -20.03
C TRP A 262 20.57 21.66 -18.93
N ALA A 263 21.37 21.03 -18.06
CA ALA A 263 22.11 21.75 -17.03
C ALA A 263 23.21 22.61 -17.65
N GLU A 264 23.92 22.11 -18.66
CA GLU A 264 24.94 22.87 -19.40
C GLU A 264 24.32 24.06 -20.16
N GLY A 265 23.17 23.86 -20.81
CA GLY A 265 22.44 24.93 -21.50
C GLY A 265 21.81 26.00 -20.60
N LEU A 266 21.87 25.88 -19.26
CA LEU A 266 21.45 26.92 -18.30
C LEU A 266 22.57 27.89 -17.92
N PHE A 267 23.83 27.55 -18.22
CA PHE A 267 25.01 28.34 -17.87
C PHE A 267 25.71 29.02 -19.06
N ASP A 268 25.20 28.81 -20.28
CA ASP A 268 25.53 29.57 -21.51
C ASP A 268 24.49 30.68 -21.77
#